data_AF-A0A1Y3NEH4-F1
#
_entry.id   AF-A0A1Y3NEH4-F1
#
_cell.length_a   1.000
_cell.length_b   1.000
_cell.length_c   1.000
_cell.angle_alpha   90.00
_cell.angle_beta   90.00
_cell.angle_gamma   90.00
#
_symmetry.space_group_name_H-M   'P 1'
#
loop_
_entity.id
_entity.type
_entity.pdbx_description
1 polymer ?
#
loop_
_entity_poly.entity_id
_entity_poly.type
_entity_poly.pdbx_seq_one_letter_code
_entity_poly.pdbx_strand_id
1 'polypeptide(L)'
;MPTQTINDIPEPTVTEISKSNQYHCWAELIGYPCCAPNNKKVYDHDSYGDWGFNFKTNEWCGITAYEEPVNANEECWSEIYGYPCCKGCTVYETDSDGKWGYEHNQWCGIPSYC
;
A
#
# COMPACT_ATOMS: atom_id res chain seq x y z
N MET A 1 30.03 -44.75 21.70
CA MET A 1 28.71 -44.25 22.15
C MET A 1 28.29 -43.17 21.17
N PRO A 2 27.14 -43.30 20.49
CA PRO A 2 26.73 -42.35 19.46
C PRO A 2 26.06 -41.14 20.11
N THR A 3 26.53 -39.94 19.82
CA THR A 3 25.78 -38.71 20.12
C THR A 3 25.21 -38.20 18.81
N GLN A 4 24.01 -38.66 18.49
CA GLN A 4 23.12 -37.94 17.57
C GLN A 4 22.39 -36.90 18.40
N THR A 5 22.45 -35.64 18.00
CA THR A 5 21.46 -34.65 18.42
C THR A 5 21.24 -33.69 17.26
N ILE A 6 20.29 -34.08 16.42
CA ILE A 6 19.57 -33.21 15.50
C ILE A 6 18.58 -32.45 16.36
N ASN A 7 18.70 -31.12 16.41
CA ASN A 7 17.69 -30.22 16.93
C ASN A 7 17.34 -29.23 15.82
N ASP A 8 16.65 -29.72 14.80
CA ASP A 8 15.91 -28.85 13.88
C ASP A 8 14.74 -28.28 14.67
N ILE A 9 14.90 -27.03 15.12
CA ILE A 9 13.79 -26.21 15.58
C ILE A 9 13.02 -25.84 14.31
N PRO A 10 11.76 -26.26 14.11
CA PRO A 10 10.96 -25.73 13.02
C PRO A 10 10.77 -24.24 13.28
N GLU A 11 11.41 -23.44 12.44
CA GLU A 11 11.11 -22.03 12.27
C GLU A 11 9.59 -21.88 12.09
N PRO A 12 8.91 -20.98 12.83
CA PRO A 12 7.50 -20.75 12.63
C PRO A 12 7.31 -20.30 11.19
N THR A 13 6.67 -21.17 10.42
CA THR A 13 6.19 -20.94 9.07
C THR A 13 5.28 -19.71 9.08
N VAL A 14 5.85 -18.55 8.74
CA VAL A 14 5.08 -17.41 8.26
C VAL A 14 4.59 -17.82 6.90
N THR A 15 3.39 -18.39 6.87
CA THR A 15 2.65 -18.71 5.66
C THR A 15 2.52 -17.44 4.84
N GLU A 16 3.31 -17.33 3.78
CA GLU A 16 3.13 -16.31 2.76
C GLU A 16 1.72 -16.46 2.15
N ILE A 17 0.84 -15.53 2.51
CA ILE A 17 -0.34 -15.25 1.69
C ILE A 17 0.11 -14.19 0.69
N SER A 18 0.75 -14.64 -0.38
CA SER A 18 0.90 -13.88 -1.61
C SER A 18 -0.49 -13.73 -2.25
N LYS A 19 -1.23 -12.67 -1.92
CA LYS A 19 -2.39 -12.23 -2.70
C LYS A 19 -1.91 -11.24 -3.75
N SER A 20 -1.53 -11.74 -4.92
CA SER A 20 -1.50 -10.90 -6.12
C SER A 20 -2.86 -11.00 -6.82
N ASN A 21 -3.38 -9.84 -7.25
CA ASN A 21 -4.61 -9.62 -8.04
C ASN A 21 -5.96 -9.96 -7.35
N GLN A 22 -6.50 -9.07 -6.50
CA GLN A 22 -7.90 -9.23 -6.06
C GLN A 22 -8.89 -8.13 -6.49
N TYR A 23 -8.44 -6.91 -6.80
CA TYR A 23 -9.37 -5.80 -7.10
C TYR A 23 -9.05 -5.12 -8.43
N HIS A 24 -10.10 -4.70 -9.14
CA HIS A 24 -10.04 -4.00 -10.43
C HIS A 24 -10.30 -2.49 -10.28
N CYS A 25 -11.04 -2.08 -9.26
CA CYS A 25 -11.30 -0.69 -8.90
C CYS A 25 -11.32 -0.51 -7.39
N TRP A 26 -11.00 0.71 -6.92
CA TRP A 26 -10.95 1.04 -5.49
C TRP A 26 -12.27 0.77 -4.77
N ALA A 27 -13.40 0.88 -5.48
CA ALA A 27 -14.73 0.63 -4.93
C ALA A 27 -14.92 -0.83 -4.46
N GLU A 28 -14.23 -1.81 -5.05
CA GLU A 28 -14.34 -3.21 -4.63
C GLU A 28 -13.76 -3.44 -3.22
N LEU A 29 -12.83 -2.58 -2.78
CA LEU A 29 -12.28 -2.61 -1.41
C LEU A 29 -13.36 -2.37 -0.35
N ILE A 30 -14.38 -1.59 -0.71
CA ILE A 30 -15.50 -1.22 0.18
C ILE A 30 -16.82 -1.86 -0.26
N GLY A 31 -16.75 -2.91 -1.08
CA GLY A 31 -17.88 -3.77 -1.42
C GLY A 31 -18.78 -3.26 -2.55
N TYR A 32 -18.31 -2.32 -3.35
CA TYR A 32 -19.04 -1.80 -4.51
C TYR A 32 -18.44 -2.32 -5.83
N PRO A 33 -19.26 -2.52 -6.87
CA PRO A 33 -18.77 -3.01 -8.16
C PRO A 33 -17.99 -1.91 -8.91
N CYS A 34 -17.16 -2.33 -9.86
CA CYS A 34 -16.59 -1.41 -10.84
C CYS A 34 -17.61 -0.99 -11.89
N CYS A 35 -17.50 0.25 -12.36
CA CYS A 35 -18.25 0.69 -13.51
C CYS A 35 -17.80 -0.06 -14.76
N ALA A 36 -18.69 -0.17 -15.75
CA ALA A 36 -18.32 -0.73 -17.05
C ALA A 36 -17.09 0.03 -17.62
N PRO A 37 -16.14 -0.64 -18.31
CA PRO A 37 -14.87 -0.01 -18.72
C PRO A 37 -15.01 1.25 -19.59
N ASN A 38 -16.15 1.40 -20.28
CA ASN A 38 -16.47 2.56 -21.11
C ASN A 38 -17.30 3.64 -20.37
N ASN A 39 -17.77 3.36 -19.16
CA ASN A 39 -18.53 4.31 -18.36
C ASN A 39 -17.58 5.17 -17.53
N LYS A 40 -17.20 6.31 -18.11
CA LYS A 40 -16.35 7.33 -17.46
C LYS A 40 -17.14 8.52 -16.90
N LYS A 41 -18.48 8.41 -16.82
CA LYS A 41 -19.29 9.52 -16.35
C LYS A 41 -19.25 9.58 -14.83
N VAL A 42 -18.51 10.54 -14.31
CA VAL A 42 -18.38 10.81 -12.88
C VAL A 42 -19.64 11.53 -12.37
N TYR A 43 -20.21 11.04 -11.29
CA TYR A 43 -21.32 11.65 -10.56
C TYR A 43 -20.92 12.11 -9.17
N ASP A 44 -19.91 11.48 -8.58
CA ASP A 44 -19.39 11.85 -7.26
C ASP A 44 -17.88 11.52 -7.15
N HIS A 45 -17.23 12.11 -6.16
CA HIS A 45 -15.80 11.91 -5.88
C HIS A 45 -15.54 11.93 -4.37
N ASP A 46 -14.82 10.93 -3.86
CA ASP A 46 -14.41 10.83 -2.47
C ASP A 46 -12.99 10.24 -2.32
N SER A 47 -12.61 9.84 -1.09
CA SER A 47 -11.31 9.22 -0.80
C SER A 47 -11.06 7.88 -1.49
N TYR A 48 -12.08 7.25 -2.06
CA TYR A 48 -12.00 6.01 -2.84
C TYR A 48 -12.03 6.28 -4.35
N GLY A 49 -12.01 7.55 -4.75
CA GLY A 49 -11.89 7.98 -6.14
C GLY A 49 -13.20 8.44 -6.75
N ASP A 50 -13.31 8.26 -8.06
CA ASP A 50 -14.44 8.71 -8.85
C ASP A 50 -15.53 7.64 -8.91
N TRP A 51 -16.78 8.08 -8.80
CA TRP A 51 -17.95 7.22 -8.74
C TRP A 51 -18.91 7.47 -9.91
N GLY A 52 -19.42 6.38 -10.46
CA GLY A 52 -20.51 6.36 -11.42
C GLY A 52 -21.81 5.89 -10.78
N PHE A 53 -22.94 6.28 -11.38
CA PHE A 53 -24.27 5.81 -10.96
C PHE A 53 -25.04 5.22 -12.14
N ASN A 54 -25.56 4.01 -11.97
CA ASN A 54 -26.39 3.34 -12.97
C ASN A 54 -27.87 3.55 -12.67
N PHE A 55 -28.53 4.42 -13.45
CA PHE A 55 -29.97 4.70 -13.31
C PHE A 55 -30.89 3.53 -13.66
N LYS A 56 -30.40 2.50 -14.36
CA LYS A 56 -31.22 1.31 -14.69
C LYS A 56 -31.28 0.34 -13.52
N THR A 57 -30.17 0.16 -12.81
CA THR A 57 -30.07 -0.75 -11.66
C THR A 57 -30.14 -0.02 -10.31
N ASN A 58 -30.12 1.32 -10.32
CA ASN A 58 -30.08 2.20 -9.16
C ASN A 58 -28.91 1.86 -8.22
N GLU A 59 -27.72 1.72 -8.80
CA GLU A 59 -26.52 1.20 -8.12
C GLU A 59 -25.30 2.11 -8.37
N TRP A 60 -24.47 2.27 -7.33
CA TRP A 60 -23.19 2.96 -7.38
C TRP A 60 -22.08 2.03 -7.84
N CYS A 61 -21.14 2.56 -8.63
CA CYS A 61 -19.98 1.82 -9.09
C CYS A 61 -18.70 2.68 -9.10
N GLY A 62 -17.54 2.06 -8.91
CA GLY A 62 -16.25 2.74 -8.93
C GLY A 62 -15.69 2.91 -10.34
N ILE A 63 -15.23 4.11 -10.68
CA ILE A 63 -14.56 4.42 -11.94
C ILE A 63 -13.04 4.30 -11.79
N THR A 64 -12.49 4.71 -10.64
CA THR A 64 -11.05 4.69 -10.39
C THR A 64 -10.53 3.26 -10.33
N ALA A 65 -9.69 2.90 -11.30
CA ALA A 65 -9.01 1.61 -11.35
C ALA A 65 -8.18 1.39 -10.08
N TYR A 66 -8.18 0.15 -9.59
CA TYR A 66 -7.34 -0.24 -8.49
C TYR A 66 -5.97 -0.53 -9.07
N GLU A 67 -5.10 0.45 -8.92
CA GLU A 67 -3.69 0.23 -9.05
C GLU A 67 -3.23 -0.07 -7.63
N GLU A 68 -2.89 -1.34 -7.35
CA GLU A 68 -2.05 -1.62 -6.19
C GLU A 68 -0.87 -0.64 -6.27
N PRO A 69 -0.48 0.03 -5.18
CA PRO A 69 0.81 0.71 -5.18
C PRO A 69 1.83 -0.36 -5.55
N VAL A 70 2.32 -0.28 -6.79
CA VAL A 70 3.23 -1.26 -7.36
C VAL A 70 4.52 -0.99 -6.60
N ASN A 71 4.72 -1.79 -5.55
CA ASN A 71 5.60 -1.60 -4.40
C ASN A 71 4.89 -1.13 -3.12
N ALA A 72 4.52 -2.12 -2.29
CA ALA A 72 4.66 -1.97 -0.84
C ALA A 72 6.12 -1.63 -0.43
N ASN A 73 7.05 -1.66 -1.39
CA ASN A 73 8.43 -1.19 -1.36
C ASN A 73 8.65 0.24 -1.91
N GLU A 74 7.61 1.09 -1.96
CA GLU A 74 7.82 2.55 -1.78
C GLU A 74 8.15 2.87 -0.30
N GLU A 75 8.48 1.82 0.47
CA GLU A 75 9.61 1.73 1.41
C GLU A 75 10.67 2.81 1.13
N CYS A 76 10.58 3.87 1.92
CA CYS A 76 11.72 4.65 2.37
C CYS A 76 12.75 4.90 1.30
N TRP A 77 12.42 5.87 0.46
CA TRP A 77 13.33 6.50 -0.49
C TRP A 77 14.71 6.85 0.12
N SER A 78 14.83 6.95 1.43
CA SER A 78 16.10 7.20 2.12
C SER A 78 17.03 5.98 2.17
N GLU A 79 16.51 4.75 1.97
CA GLU A 79 17.30 3.52 2.05
C GLU A 79 18.30 3.39 0.91
N ILE A 80 18.00 3.94 -0.28
CA ILE A 80 18.97 4.04 -1.38
C ILE A 80 20.19 4.90 -1.01
N TYR A 81 20.04 5.77 -0.02
CA TYR A 81 21.10 6.60 0.55
C TYR A 81 21.70 6.03 1.85
N GLY A 82 21.25 4.85 2.28
CA GLY A 82 21.71 4.17 3.48
C GLY A 82 21.04 4.61 4.77
N TYR A 83 19.90 5.30 4.70
CA TYR A 83 19.14 5.75 5.87
C TYR A 83 17.81 5.00 6.02
N PRO A 84 17.44 4.57 7.23
CA PRO A 84 16.23 3.81 7.48
C PRO A 84 14.95 4.63 7.27
N CYS A 85 13.81 3.94 7.28
CA CYS A 85 12.50 4.54 7.38
C CYS A 85 12.24 5.29 8.68
N CYS A 86 11.55 6.43 8.61
CA CYS A 86 10.92 6.99 9.80
C CYS A 86 9.66 6.19 10.13
N LYS A 87 9.48 5.87 11.41
CA LYS A 87 8.21 5.34 11.94
C LYS A 87 7.18 6.44 12.12
N GLY A 88 7.63 7.67 12.38
CA GLY A 88 6.77 8.85 12.49
C GLY A 88 6.75 9.71 11.23
N CYS A 89 5.75 10.58 11.13
CA CYS A 89 5.61 11.59 10.07
C CYS A 89 6.19 12.97 10.45
N THR A 90 7.04 13.03 11.49
CA THR A 90 7.59 14.31 11.95
C THR A 90 8.78 14.71 11.07
N VAL A 91 8.58 15.75 10.26
CA VAL A 91 9.59 16.27 9.35
C VAL A 91 10.51 17.24 10.08
N TYR A 92 11.81 16.99 9.99
CA TYR A 92 12.86 17.87 10.51
C TYR A 92 13.53 18.68 9.40
N GLU A 93 13.70 18.07 8.21
CA GLU A 93 14.35 18.70 7.07
C GLU A 93 13.69 18.26 5.77
N THR A 94 13.84 19.03 4.70
CA THR A 94 13.32 18.68 3.37
C THR A 94 14.30 19.19 2.33
N ASP A 95 14.69 18.33 1.41
CA ASP A 95 15.64 18.62 0.35
C ASP A 95 15.13 18.15 -1.03
N SER A 96 16.04 18.03 -1.99
CA SER A 96 15.73 17.55 -3.34
C SER A 96 15.30 16.08 -3.40
N ASP A 97 15.66 15.31 -2.39
CA ASP A 97 15.47 13.86 -2.34
C ASP A 97 14.19 13.49 -1.59
N GLY A 98 13.82 14.28 -0.57
CA GLY A 98 12.51 14.17 0.07
C GLY A 98 12.42 14.85 1.43
N LYS A 99 11.43 14.41 2.22
CA LYS A 99 11.22 14.87 3.61
C LYS A 99 12.01 13.96 4.56
N TRP A 100 12.89 14.52 5.36
CA TRP A 100 13.69 13.79 6.36
C TRP A 100 13.10 13.94 7.76
N GLY A 101 13.18 12.87 8.55
CA GLY A 101 12.90 12.84 9.97
C GLY A 101 14.13 12.48 10.79
N TYR A 102 14.04 12.71 12.10
CA TYR A 102 15.07 12.32 13.06
C TYR A 102 14.41 11.62 14.25
N GLU A 103 14.62 10.32 14.37
CA GLU A 103 14.10 9.47 15.45
C GLU A 103 15.11 8.39 15.82
N HIS A 104 15.04 7.87 17.05
CA HIS A 104 15.99 6.85 17.54
C HIS A 104 17.48 7.25 17.35
N ASN A 105 17.79 8.54 17.47
CA ASN A 105 19.13 9.11 17.29
C ASN A 105 19.76 8.90 15.90
N GLN A 106 18.94 8.73 14.86
CA GLN A 106 19.39 8.59 13.46
C GLN A 106 18.48 9.34 12.50
N TRP A 107 19.03 9.72 11.35
CA TRP A 107 18.27 10.27 10.23
C TRP A 107 17.48 9.17 9.55
N CYS A 108 16.29 9.53 9.07
CA CYS A 108 15.41 8.62 8.37
C CYS A 108 14.59 9.33 7.29
N GLY A 109 14.15 8.59 6.28
CA GLY A 109 13.25 9.09 5.25
C GLY A 109 11.80 9.03 5.70
N ILE A 110 11.09 10.15 5.57
CA ILE A 110 9.66 10.21 5.84
C ILE A 110 8.94 9.47 4.71
N PRO A 111 8.08 8.47 5.04
CA PRO A 111 7.32 7.74 4.03
C PRO A 111 6.38 8.64 3.23
N SER A 112 6.07 8.25 2.00
CA SER A 112 5.16 9.00 1.11
C SER A 112 3.71 9.06 1.60
N TYR A 113 3.29 8.14 2.47
CA TYR A 113 1.97 8.15 3.11
C TYR A 113 1.85 9.20 4.23
N CYS A 114 2.95 9.87 4.57
CA CYS A 114 3.00 11.10 5.36
C CYS A 114 3.00 12.36 4.42
#